data_AF-A0A9D7SHM0-F1
#
_entry.id   AF-A0A9D7SHM0-F1
#
_cell.length_a   1.000
_cell.length_b   1.000
_cell.length_c   1.000
_cell.angle_alpha   90.00
_cell.angle_beta   90.00
_cell.angle_gamma   90.00
#
_symmetry.space_group_name_H-M   'P 1'
#
loop_
_entity.id
_entity.type
_entity.pdbx_description
1 polymer ?
#
loop_
_entity_poly.entity_id
_entity_poly.type
_entity_poly.pdbx_seq_one_letter_code
_entity_poly.pdbx_strand_id
1 'polypeptide(L)'
;MGPLQTLAAILGLATVSGVNLYLTVLLVGLGQRFAWIHGLPTELAILSHPLVLGVAGALYLLEFFADKVPFVTPIWDGLHTFIRPVGGALLALGAAAELHPLARVLALLAGGTIALGTHGGKMGVRLLAHTSPEPASHSALSLAEDLGVAALLALAYSHPAVALPVLGAILLATAFLLPLLFRALALVLHGFLGALRSLTGPDRLDEIPAWAELKALELGPEGAAVALPCFIRRVKGLPRFQRAFLIRSQGQWHLVCRRWFRTRSLELGSQPARSFPGLLWDTVAFLRGGKPELLLVGRAWRQVLIAPGGTKT
;
A
#
# COMPACT_ATOMS: atom_id res chain seq x y z
N MET A 1 -21.60 23.22 14.62
CA MET A 1 -22.19 21.86 14.40
C MET A 1 -22.32 21.11 15.73
N GLY A 2 -23.14 20.06 15.82
CA GLY A 2 -23.13 19.18 17.00
C GLY A 2 -21.87 18.29 17.04
N PRO A 3 -21.42 17.80 18.22
CA PRO A 3 -20.15 17.08 18.35
C PRO A 3 -20.05 15.81 17.50
N LEU A 4 -21.16 15.05 17.38
CA LEU A 4 -21.22 13.87 16.51
C LEU A 4 -21.05 14.23 15.03
N GLN A 5 -21.66 15.33 14.60
CA GLN A 5 -21.57 15.80 13.22
C GLN A 5 -20.17 16.30 12.91
N THR A 6 -19.52 17.01 13.84
CA THR A 6 -18.12 17.44 13.71
C THR A 6 -17.18 16.25 13.59
N LEU A 7 -17.34 15.24 14.45
CA LEU A 7 -16.51 14.03 14.39
C LEU A 7 -16.73 13.26 13.07
N ALA A 8 -17.99 13.10 12.65
CA ALA A 8 -18.33 12.46 11.39
C ALA A 8 -17.76 13.22 10.18
N ALA A 9 -17.77 14.56 10.21
CA ALA A 9 -17.19 15.39 9.16
C ALA A 9 -15.66 15.24 9.12
N ILE A 10 -14.96 15.32 10.26
CA ILE A 10 -13.50 15.14 10.34
C ILE A 10 -13.08 13.77 9.78
N LEU A 11 -13.69 12.70 10.29
CA LEU A 11 -13.37 11.33 9.88
C LEU A 11 -13.82 11.05 8.44
N GLY A 12 -15.00 11.53 8.07
CA GLY A 12 -15.59 11.38 6.74
C GLY A 12 -14.73 12.03 5.67
N LEU A 13 -14.45 13.32 5.80
CA LEU A 13 -13.63 14.08 4.85
C LEU A 13 -12.22 13.50 4.73
N ALA A 14 -11.61 13.11 5.85
CA ALA A 14 -10.31 12.45 5.82
C ALA A 14 -10.36 11.10 5.08
N THR A 15 -11.41 10.31 5.29
CA THR A 15 -11.57 8.99 4.65
C THR A 15 -11.81 9.15 3.15
N VAL A 16 -12.76 10.00 2.74
CA VAL A 16 -13.12 10.14 1.32
C VAL A 16 -12.06 10.87 0.51
N SER A 17 -11.28 11.78 1.12
CA SER A 17 -10.17 12.45 0.43
C SER A 17 -9.01 11.51 0.10
N GLY A 18 -8.78 10.47 0.93
CA GLY A 18 -7.86 9.40 0.58
C GLY A 18 -8.34 8.56 -0.61
N VAL A 19 -9.66 8.43 -0.82
CA VAL A 19 -10.23 7.72 -1.98
C VAL A 19 -10.27 8.61 -3.24
N ASN A 20 -10.85 9.80 -3.15
CA ASN A 20 -10.89 10.82 -4.22
C ASN A 20 -10.92 12.25 -3.63
N LEU A 21 -9.74 12.91 -3.55
CA LEU A 21 -9.62 14.26 -2.98
C LEU A 21 -10.41 15.30 -3.78
N TYR A 22 -10.31 15.27 -5.10
CA TYR A 22 -10.92 16.28 -5.97
C TYR A 22 -12.44 16.16 -5.97
N LEU A 23 -12.95 14.94 -6.03
CA LEU A 23 -14.38 14.69 -5.87
C LEU A 23 -14.86 15.12 -4.48
N THR A 24 -14.09 14.86 -3.42
CA THR A 24 -14.43 15.31 -2.06
C THR A 24 -14.58 16.83 -2.01
N VAL A 25 -13.58 17.58 -2.49
CA VAL A 25 -13.63 19.06 -2.53
C VAL A 25 -14.82 19.54 -3.36
N LEU A 26 -15.04 18.94 -4.53
CA LEU A 26 -16.13 19.29 -5.42
C LEU A 26 -17.49 19.08 -4.74
N LEU A 27 -17.74 17.91 -4.15
CA LEU A 27 -19.02 17.59 -3.51
C LEU A 27 -19.28 18.42 -2.25
N VAL A 28 -18.26 18.70 -1.44
CA VAL A 28 -18.39 19.57 -0.26
C VAL A 28 -18.69 21.01 -0.66
N GLY A 29 -18.09 21.50 -1.74
CA GLY A 29 -18.32 22.84 -2.26
C GLY A 29 -19.68 22.98 -2.96
N LEU A 30 -20.08 22.03 -3.82
CA LEU A 30 -21.37 22.01 -4.50
C LEU A 30 -22.53 21.86 -3.52
N GLY A 31 -22.44 20.86 -2.66
CA GLY A 31 -22.21 21.22 -1.28
C GLY A 31 -23.09 22.22 -0.56
N GLN A 32 -22.32 23.00 0.14
CA GLN A 32 -22.68 24.31 0.62
C GLN A 32 -23.39 25.19 -0.43
N ARG A 33 -22.94 25.20 -1.70
CA ARG A 33 -23.48 26.11 -2.73
C ARG A 33 -24.97 25.86 -3.04
N PHE A 34 -25.38 24.60 -3.09
CA PHE A 34 -26.77 24.17 -3.30
C PHE A 34 -27.51 23.87 -1.99
N ALA A 35 -26.88 24.19 -0.85
CA ALA A 35 -27.46 24.04 0.48
C ALA A 35 -27.93 22.61 0.82
N TRP A 36 -27.30 21.56 0.28
CA TRP A 36 -27.57 20.16 0.69
C TRP A 36 -26.75 19.72 1.93
N ILE A 37 -25.76 20.52 2.32
CA ILE A 37 -24.87 20.33 3.46
C ILE A 37 -25.08 21.56 4.33
N HIS A 38 -25.59 21.33 5.55
CA HIS A 38 -25.86 22.38 6.52
C HIS A 38 -24.80 22.38 7.62
N GLY A 39 -24.47 23.58 8.10
CA GLY A 39 -23.54 23.76 9.22
C GLY A 39 -22.07 23.54 8.85
N LEU A 40 -21.68 23.62 7.58
CA LEU A 40 -20.27 23.54 7.19
C LEU A 40 -19.47 24.67 7.88
N PRO A 41 -18.33 24.40 8.54
CA PRO A 41 -17.52 25.44 9.17
C PRO A 41 -17.04 26.50 8.17
N THR A 42 -16.87 27.73 8.63
CA THR A 42 -16.48 28.90 7.81
C THR A 42 -15.18 28.67 7.03
N GLU A 43 -14.25 27.92 7.59
CA GLU A 43 -12.95 27.59 7.02
C GLU A 43 -13.07 26.69 5.79
N LEU A 44 -14.13 25.87 5.71
CA LEU A 44 -14.45 25.07 4.53
C LEU A 44 -15.37 25.82 3.55
N ALA A 45 -15.85 27.02 3.91
CA ALA A 45 -16.76 27.77 3.06
C ALA A 45 -16.16 28.15 1.70
N ILE A 46 -14.84 28.32 1.67
CA ILE A 46 -14.07 28.65 0.47
C ILE A 46 -14.17 27.58 -0.62
N LEU A 47 -14.52 26.34 -0.27
CA LEU A 47 -14.67 25.25 -1.24
C LEU A 47 -15.84 25.48 -2.21
N SER A 48 -16.82 26.31 -1.84
CA SER A 48 -17.93 26.70 -2.71
C SER A 48 -17.59 27.79 -3.75
N HIS A 49 -16.37 28.34 -3.68
CA HIS A 49 -15.91 29.38 -4.61
C HIS A 49 -15.84 28.83 -6.06
N PRO A 50 -16.38 29.53 -7.07
CA PRO A 50 -16.45 29.03 -8.45
C PRO A 50 -15.12 28.54 -9.01
N LEU A 51 -14.01 29.24 -8.73
CA LEU A 51 -12.68 28.80 -9.16
C LEU A 51 -12.23 27.49 -8.49
N VAL A 52 -12.53 27.31 -7.20
CA VAL A 52 -12.18 26.08 -6.47
C VAL A 52 -12.99 24.91 -7.03
N LEU A 53 -14.28 25.11 -7.27
CA LEU A 53 -15.16 24.12 -7.91
C LEU A 53 -14.68 23.78 -9.33
N GLY A 54 -14.31 24.79 -10.13
CA GLY A 54 -13.81 24.58 -11.49
C GLY A 54 -12.52 23.76 -11.53
N VAL A 55 -11.55 24.10 -10.66
CA VAL A 55 -10.28 23.36 -10.55
C VAL A 55 -10.49 21.95 -10.02
N ALA A 56 -11.29 21.79 -8.95
CA ALA A 56 -11.61 20.47 -8.39
C ALA A 56 -12.36 19.60 -9.41
N GLY A 57 -13.31 20.16 -10.15
CA GLY A 57 -14.01 19.48 -11.23
C GLY A 57 -13.08 19.04 -12.36
N ALA A 58 -12.19 19.92 -12.82
CA ALA A 58 -11.21 19.58 -13.85
C ALA A 58 -10.24 18.48 -13.39
N LEU A 59 -9.71 18.57 -12.17
CA LEU A 59 -8.82 17.56 -11.61
C LEU A 59 -9.53 16.23 -11.34
N TYR A 60 -10.81 16.27 -10.93
CA TYR A 60 -11.64 15.07 -10.82
C TYR A 60 -11.84 14.40 -12.19
N LEU A 61 -12.15 15.16 -13.24
CA LEU A 61 -12.28 14.61 -14.59
C LEU A 61 -10.96 14.00 -15.06
N LEU A 62 -9.83 14.66 -14.81
CA LEU A 62 -8.51 14.13 -15.12
C LEU A 62 -8.25 12.81 -14.39
N GLU A 63 -8.56 12.73 -13.09
CA GLU A 63 -8.47 11.48 -12.32
C GLU A 63 -9.36 10.38 -12.91
N PHE A 64 -10.62 10.71 -13.20
CA PHE A 64 -11.60 9.78 -13.76
C PHE A 64 -11.13 9.19 -15.10
N PHE A 65 -10.51 9.99 -15.96
CA PHE A 65 -9.94 9.50 -17.22
C PHE A 65 -8.60 8.78 -17.02
N ALA A 66 -7.74 9.26 -16.12
CA ALA A 66 -6.46 8.63 -15.79
C ALA A 66 -6.63 7.20 -15.25
N ASP A 67 -7.70 6.94 -14.50
CA ASP A 67 -8.04 5.60 -13.99
C ASP A 67 -8.40 4.60 -15.11
N LYS A 68 -8.71 5.09 -16.33
CA LYS A 68 -9.09 4.24 -17.47
C LYS A 68 -7.91 3.91 -18.39
N VAL A 69 -6.80 4.64 -18.28
CA VAL A 69 -5.62 4.44 -19.13
C VAL A 69 -4.60 3.57 -18.39
N PRO A 70 -4.26 2.37 -18.92
CA PRO A 70 -3.22 1.54 -18.34
C PRO A 70 -1.91 2.32 -18.20
N PHE A 71 -1.13 2.03 -17.15
CA PHE A 71 0.13 2.70 -16.78
C PHE A 71 0.02 4.16 -16.31
N VAL A 72 -1.02 4.90 -16.69
CA VAL A 72 -1.26 6.25 -16.14
C VAL A 72 -1.76 6.14 -14.69
N THR A 73 -2.66 5.19 -14.42
CA THR A 73 -3.23 4.99 -13.08
C THR A 73 -2.18 4.84 -11.97
N PRO A 74 -1.14 3.98 -12.09
CA PRO A 74 -0.14 3.86 -11.04
C PRO A 74 0.73 5.12 -10.85
N ILE A 75 0.96 5.90 -11.91
CA ILE A 75 1.68 7.18 -11.83
C ILE A 75 0.84 8.20 -11.08
N TRP A 76 -0.45 8.30 -11.44
CA TRP A 76 -1.41 9.17 -10.77
C TRP A 76 -1.53 8.81 -9.28
N ASP A 77 -1.74 7.54 -8.95
CA ASP A 77 -1.84 7.05 -7.58
C ASP A 77 -0.52 7.26 -6.80
N GLY A 78 0.63 7.11 -7.47
CA GLY A 78 1.95 7.36 -6.90
C GLY A 78 2.13 8.82 -6.46
N LEU A 79 1.82 9.78 -7.35
CA LEU A 79 1.87 11.21 -7.01
C LEU A 79 0.92 11.54 -5.84
N HIS A 80 -0.27 10.95 -5.86
CA HIS A 80 -1.30 11.21 -4.88
C HIS A 80 -1.06 10.59 -3.50
N THR A 81 -0.05 9.72 -3.38
CA THR A 81 0.43 9.25 -2.08
C THR A 81 0.96 10.40 -1.21
N PHE A 82 1.33 11.53 -1.82
CA PHE A 82 1.75 12.76 -1.10
C PHE A 82 0.65 13.82 -1.06
N ILE A 83 -0.08 14.02 -2.15
CA ILE A 83 -1.09 15.08 -2.26
C ILE A 83 -2.30 14.79 -1.36
N ARG A 84 -2.79 13.54 -1.34
CA ARG A 84 -4.03 13.20 -0.60
C ARG A 84 -3.89 13.29 0.91
N PRO A 85 -2.80 12.81 1.55
CA PRO A 85 -2.62 13.00 2.98
C PRO A 85 -2.62 14.48 3.38
N VAL A 86 -1.98 15.34 2.58
CA VAL A 86 -2.00 16.79 2.82
C VAL A 86 -3.41 17.35 2.67
N GLY A 87 -4.12 17.00 1.57
CA GLY A 87 -5.50 17.43 1.36
C GLY A 87 -6.46 16.97 2.46
N GLY A 88 -6.39 15.70 2.87
CA GLY A 88 -7.22 15.14 3.94
C GLY A 88 -6.92 15.76 5.30
N ALA A 89 -5.65 16.06 5.60
CA ALA A 89 -5.26 16.79 6.80
C ALA A 89 -5.89 18.19 6.82
N LEU A 90 -5.78 18.94 5.72
CA LEU A 90 -6.31 20.30 5.62
C LEU A 90 -7.85 20.33 5.69
N LEU A 91 -8.53 19.37 5.06
CA LEU A 91 -9.99 19.23 5.16
C LEU A 91 -10.44 18.89 6.58
N ALA A 92 -9.74 17.97 7.26
CA ALA A 92 -10.00 17.63 8.64
C ALA A 92 -9.75 18.81 9.59
N LEU A 93 -8.69 19.60 9.36
CA LEU A 93 -8.42 20.83 10.09
C LEU A 93 -9.55 21.85 9.92
N GLY A 94 -10.02 22.05 8.69
CA GLY A 94 -11.15 22.95 8.40
C GLY A 94 -12.45 22.47 9.07
N ALA A 95 -12.73 21.16 9.06
CA ALA A 95 -13.88 20.59 9.75
C ALA A 95 -13.81 20.73 11.27
N ALA A 96 -12.59 20.79 11.82
CA ALA A 96 -12.33 20.95 13.24
C ALA A 96 -12.22 22.42 13.70
N ALA A 97 -12.50 23.41 12.84
CA ALA A 97 -12.13 24.79 13.09
C ALA A 97 -12.72 25.41 14.37
N GLU A 98 -13.94 25.03 14.74
CA GLU A 98 -14.63 25.47 15.97
C GLU A 98 -14.13 24.75 17.24
N LEU A 99 -13.24 23.76 17.12
CA LEU A 99 -12.72 22.99 18.26
C LEU A 99 -11.54 23.70 18.94
N HIS A 100 -11.26 23.27 20.17
CA HIS A 100 -10.07 23.68 20.93
C HIS A 100 -8.78 23.48 20.10
N PRO A 101 -7.76 24.38 20.21
CA PRO A 101 -6.54 24.30 19.40
C PRO A 101 -5.86 22.93 19.39
N LEU A 102 -5.79 22.25 20.54
CA LEU A 102 -5.25 20.89 20.62
C LEU A 102 -6.03 19.91 19.72
N ALA A 103 -7.36 19.95 19.75
CA ALA A 103 -8.20 19.07 18.95
C ALA A 103 -8.07 19.36 17.45
N ARG A 104 -7.84 20.61 17.05
CA ARG A 104 -7.54 20.99 15.66
C ARG A 104 -6.25 20.36 15.15
N VAL A 105 -5.19 20.39 15.97
CA VAL A 105 -3.91 19.73 15.65
C VAL A 105 -4.08 18.22 15.55
N LEU A 106 -4.82 17.62 16.48
CA LEU A 106 -5.13 16.19 16.43
C LEU A 106 -5.94 15.82 15.18
N ALA A 107 -6.92 16.64 14.79
CA ALA A 107 -7.72 16.44 13.59
C ALA A 107 -6.86 16.54 12.31
N LEU A 108 -5.94 17.51 12.23
CA LEU A 108 -4.98 17.64 11.13
C LEU A 108 -4.13 16.36 10.99
N LEU A 109 -3.50 15.92 12.08
CA LEU A 109 -2.61 14.74 12.09
C LEU A 109 -3.38 13.44 11.79
N ALA A 110 -4.55 13.27 12.43
CA ALA A 110 -5.41 12.12 12.17
C ALA A 110 -5.94 12.14 10.74
N GLY A 111 -6.35 13.30 10.23
CA GLY A 111 -6.90 13.46 8.89
C GLY A 111 -5.93 13.02 7.80
N GLY A 112 -4.67 13.47 7.89
CA GLY A 112 -3.64 13.04 6.94
C GLY A 112 -3.31 11.55 7.04
N THR A 113 -3.27 11.01 8.26
CA THR A 113 -3.01 9.58 8.51
C THR A 113 -4.13 8.70 7.94
N ILE A 114 -5.39 9.10 8.15
CA ILE A 114 -6.57 8.41 7.62
C ILE A 114 -6.59 8.47 6.09
N ALA A 115 -6.34 9.65 5.50
CA ALA A 115 -6.29 9.80 4.05
C ALA A 115 -5.17 8.96 3.42
N LEU A 116 -3.99 8.88 4.05
CA LEU A 116 -2.91 7.99 3.60
C LEU A 116 -3.32 6.52 3.67
N GLY A 117 -3.93 6.10 4.79
CA GLY A 117 -4.35 4.71 4.99
C GLY A 117 -5.40 4.27 3.98
N THR A 118 -6.42 5.10 3.75
CA THR A 118 -7.50 4.83 2.80
C THR A 118 -7.02 4.83 1.35
N HIS A 119 -6.13 5.76 0.97
CA HIS A 119 -5.43 5.73 -0.32
C HIS A 119 -4.61 4.45 -0.49
N GLY A 120 -3.86 4.06 0.55
CA GLY A 120 -3.11 2.79 0.55
C GLY A 120 -4.02 1.56 0.40
N GLY A 121 -5.20 1.59 1.04
CA GLY A 121 -6.24 0.57 0.88
C GLY A 121 -6.74 0.46 -0.57
N LYS A 122 -7.07 1.61 -1.20
CA LYS A 122 -7.44 1.71 -2.63
C LYS A 122 -6.37 1.09 -3.53
N MET A 123 -5.11 1.48 -3.36
CA MET A 123 -3.99 0.89 -4.12
C MET A 123 -3.84 -0.61 -3.85
N GLY A 124 -4.06 -1.07 -2.61
CA GLY A 124 -4.03 -2.47 -2.23
C GLY A 124 -5.10 -3.32 -2.93
N VAL A 125 -6.32 -2.80 -3.04
CA VAL A 125 -7.41 -3.45 -3.80
C VAL A 125 -7.04 -3.54 -5.29
N ARG A 126 -6.50 -2.46 -5.87
CA ARG A 126 -6.04 -2.45 -7.27
C ARG A 126 -4.95 -3.50 -7.51
N LEU A 127 -3.97 -3.62 -6.60
CA LEU A 127 -2.93 -4.66 -6.67
C LEU A 127 -3.49 -6.09 -6.68
N LEU A 128 -4.58 -6.36 -5.95
CA LEU A 128 -5.24 -7.67 -5.95
C LEU A 128 -6.08 -7.88 -7.22
N ALA A 129 -6.73 -6.83 -7.71
CA ALA A 129 -7.56 -6.84 -8.91
C ALA A 129 -6.75 -7.01 -10.22
N HIS A 130 -5.47 -6.63 -10.23
CA HIS A 130 -4.56 -6.81 -11.38
C HIS A 130 -4.24 -8.27 -11.76
N THR A 131 -5.01 -9.24 -11.27
CA THR A 131 -4.92 -10.65 -11.68
C THR A 131 -5.65 -10.93 -13.02
N SER A 132 -6.53 -10.03 -13.48
CA SER A 132 -7.00 -9.94 -14.88
C SER A 132 -7.16 -8.47 -15.28
N PRO A 133 -6.30 -7.91 -16.16
CA PRO A 133 -6.40 -6.52 -16.60
C PRO A 133 -7.53 -6.36 -17.62
N GLU A 134 -8.77 -6.38 -17.15
CA GLU A 134 -9.94 -6.07 -17.97
C GLU A 134 -10.34 -4.60 -17.73
N PRO A 135 -10.34 -3.73 -18.76
CA PRO A 135 -10.66 -2.30 -18.63
C PRO A 135 -12.02 -2.04 -17.94
N ALA A 136 -12.97 -2.96 -18.10
CA ALA A 136 -14.27 -2.91 -17.45
C ALA A 136 -14.18 -3.01 -15.92
N SER A 137 -13.35 -3.91 -15.39
CA SER A 137 -13.16 -4.11 -13.94
C SER A 137 -12.51 -2.91 -13.27
N HIS A 138 -11.53 -2.27 -13.93
CA HIS A 138 -10.91 -1.04 -13.45
C HIS A 138 -11.90 0.13 -13.42
N SER A 139 -12.69 0.27 -14.50
CA SER A 139 -13.71 1.31 -14.58
C SER A 139 -14.81 1.12 -13.53
N ALA A 140 -15.27 -0.12 -13.32
CA ALA A 140 -16.28 -0.46 -12.32
C ALA A 140 -15.77 -0.16 -10.90
N LEU A 141 -14.51 -0.49 -10.60
CA LEU A 141 -13.90 -0.20 -9.30
C LEU A 141 -13.79 1.30 -9.05
N SER A 142 -13.28 2.07 -10.03
CA SER A 142 -13.18 3.54 -9.94
C SER A 142 -14.55 4.21 -9.77
N LEU A 143 -15.58 3.74 -10.51
CA LEU A 143 -16.96 4.21 -10.32
C LEU A 143 -17.52 3.87 -8.94
N ALA A 144 -17.26 2.67 -8.42
CA ALA A 144 -17.68 2.27 -7.09
C ALA A 144 -16.98 3.11 -6.00
N GLU A 145 -15.72 3.47 -6.19
CA GLU A 145 -14.97 4.39 -5.34
C GLU A 145 -15.64 5.77 -5.30
N ASP A 146 -15.96 6.34 -6.46
CA ASP A 146 -16.60 7.66 -6.57
C ASP A 146 -18.01 7.68 -5.95
N LEU A 147 -18.82 6.65 -6.21
CA LEU A 147 -20.14 6.49 -5.57
C LEU A 147 -20.00 6.31 -4.05
N GLY A 148 -18.99 5.57 -3.61
CA GLY A 148 -18.66 5.40 -2.19
C GLY A 148 -18.29 6.73 -1.52
N VAL A 149 -17.51 7.57 -2.20
CA VAL A 149 -17.17 8.93 -1.74
C VAL A 149 -18.43 9.77 -1.58
N ALA A 150 -19.29 9.81 -2.60
CA ALA A 150 -20.53 10.58 -2.55
C ALA A 150 -21.48 10.07 -1.46
N ALA A 151 -21.68 8.76 -1.36
CA ALA A 151 -22.55 8.14 -0.36
C ALA A 151 -22.06 8.36 1.06
N LEU A 152 -20.76 8.19 1.32
CA LEU A 152 -20.18 8.37 2.64
C LEU A 152 -20.20 9.83 3.08
N LEU A 153 -19.96 10.77 2.16
CA LEU A 153 -20.08 12.19 2.43
C LEU A 153 -21.54 12.56 2.76
N ALA A 154 -22.49 12.10 1.94
CA ALA A 154 -23.92 12.32 2.19
C ALA A 154 -24.30 11.79 3.58
N LEU A 155 -23.92 10.55 3.89
CA LEU A 155 -24.18 9.91 5.19
C LEU A 155 -23.56 10.68 6.36
N ALA A 156 -22.32 11.17 6.21
CA ALA A 156 -21.62 11.92 7.26
C ALA A 156 -22.33 13.23 7.63
N TYR A 157 -22.96 13.90 6.67
CA TYR A 157 -23.66 15.16 6.90
C TYR A 157 -25.17 15.00 7.19
N SER A 158 -25.83 13.96 6.68
CA SER A 158 -27.27 13.73 6.90
C SER A 158 -27.56 12.82 8.10
N HIS A 159 -26.74 11.79 8.33
CA HIS A 159 -26.94 10.81 9.40
C HIS A 159 -25.62 10.48 10.15
N PRO A 160 -25.05 11.43 10.92
CA PRO A 160 -23.76 11.26 11.59
C PRO A 160 -23.68 10.01 12.49
N ALA A 161 -24.77 9.68 13.17
CA ALA A 161 -24.85 8.50 14.04
C ALA A 161 -24.70 7.18 13.28
N VAL A 162 -25.09 7.12 12.00
CA VAL A 162 -24.90 5.95 11.13
C VAL A 162 -23.55 6.02 10.42
N ALA A 163 -23.08 7.23 10.08
CA ALA A 163 -21.78 7.41 9.45
C ALA A 163 -20.62 6.95 10.34
N LEU A 164 -20.65 7.27 11.64
CA LEU A 164 -19.57 6.93 12.57
C LEU A 164 -19.26 5.43 12.67
N PRO A 165 -20.22 4.50 12.84
CA PRO A 165 -19.91 3.07 12.84
C PRO A 165 -19.42 2.58 11.46
N VAL A 166 -19.94 3.12 10.36
CA VAL A 166 -19.45 2.81 9.00
C VAL A 166 -18.00 3.25 8.82
N LEU A 167 -17.67 4.49 9.21
CA LEU A 167 -16.31 5.02 9.22
C LEU A 167 -15.41 4.19 10.13
N GLY A 168 -15.87 3.85 11.33
CA GLY A 168 -15.14 2.98 12.26
C GLY A 168 -14.80 1.64 11.63
N ALA A 169 -15.74 1.01 10.93
CA ALA A 169 -15.50 -0.25 10.21
C ALA A 169 -14.46 -0.09 9.08
N ILE A 170 -14.55 0.99 8.29
CA ILE A 170 -13.57 1.29 7.22
C ILE A 170 -12.17 1.50 7.81
N LEU A 171 -12.06 2.26 8.90
CA LEU A 171 -10.79 2.55 9.56
C LEU A 171 -10.19 1.29 10.20
N LEU A 172 -11.00 0.45 10.83
CA LEU A 172 -10.56 -0.83 11.38
C LEU A 172 -10.09 -1.78 10.26
N ALA A 173 -10.81 -1.86 9.15
CA ALA A 173 -10.40 -2.64 7.99
C ALA A 173 -9.06 -2.12 7.42
N THR A 174 -8.91 -0.81 7.31
CA THR A 174 -7.67 -0.16 6.86
C THR A 174 -6.50 -0.45 7.80
N ALA A 175 -6.71 -0.32 9.12
CA ALA A 175 -5.71 -0.62 10.14
C ALA A 175 -5.29 -2.10 10.12
N PHE A 176 -6.23 -3.01 9.91
CA PHE A 176 -5.95 -4.44 9.76
C PHE A 176 -5.12 -4.76 8.52
N LEU A 177 -5.32 -4.04 7.42
CA LEU A 177 -4.57 -4.20 6.17
C LEU A 177 -3.20 -3.50 6.20
N LEU A 178 -2.97 -2.57 7.12
CA LEU A 178 -1.75 -1.76 7.18
C LEU A 178 -0.44 -2.58 7.18
N PRO A 179 -0.30 -3.71 7.91
CA PRO A 179 0.90 -4.53 7.86
C PRO A 179 1.16 -5.14 6.48
N LEU A 180 0.10 -5.43 5.71
CA LEU A 180 0.23 -5.92 4.33
C LEU A 180 0.65 -4.78 3.40
N LEU A 181 0.02 -3.61 3.53
CA LEU A 181 0.35 -2.41 2.74
C LEU A 181 1.80 -1.98 2.94
N PHE A 182 2.26 -1.95 4.19
CA PHE A 182 3.65 -1.62 4.53
C PHE A 182 4.64 -2.62 3.90
N ARG A 183 4.33 -3.93 3.95
CA ARG A 183 5.17 -4.96 3.33
C ARG A 183 5.20 -4.85 1.80
N ALA A 184 4.06 -4.54 1.18
CA ALA A 184 3.98 -4.32 -0.26
C ALA A 184 4.80 -3.09 -0.69
N LEU A 185 4.71 -1.99 0.06
CA LEU A 185 5.54 -0.80 -0.16
C LEU A 185 7.02 -1.12 -0.02
N ALA A 186 7.41 -1.83 1.05
CA ALA A 186 8.80 -2.24 1.26
C ALA A 186 9.32 -3.10 0.10
N LEU A 187 8.53 -4.07 -0.38
CA LEU A 187 8.88 -4.89 -1.55
C LEU A 187 9.16 -4.03 -2.80
N VAL A 188 8.29 -3.06 -3.09
CA VAL A 188 8.43 -2.19 -4.26
C VAL A 188 9.64 -1.28 -4.12
N LEU A 189 9.81 -0.63 -2.97
CA LEU A 189 10.95 0.26 -2.70
C LEU A 189 12.28 -0.49 -2.76
N HIS A 190 12.38 -1.65 -2.13
CA HIS A 190 13.59 -2.48 -2.21
C HIS A 190 13.88 -2.94 -3.63
N GLY A 191 12.85 -3.30 -4.41
CA GLY A 191 13.02 -3.71 -5.81
C GLY A 191 13.46 -2.55 -6.69
N PHE A 192 12.85 -1.38 -6.53
CA PHE A 192 13.20 -0.18 -7.29
C PHE A 192 14.60 0.34 -6.94
N LEU A 193 14.93 0.44 -5.65
CA LEU A 193 16.27 0.83 -5.20
C LEU A 193 17.33 -0.18 -5.65
N GLY A 194 17.02 -1.49 -5.62
CA GLY A 194 17.89 -2.54 -6.17
C GLY A 194 18.11 -2.37 -7.67
N ALA A 195 17.04 -2.15 -8.44
CA ALA A 195 17.14 -1.89 -9.88
C ALA A 195 17.99 -0.65 -10.19
N LEU A 196 17.82 0.44 -9.42
CA LEU A 196 18.61 1.66 -9.59
C LEU A 196 20.09 1.43 -9.24
N ARG A 197 20.39 0.72 -8.14
CA ARG A 197 21.77 0.36 -7.75
C ARG A 197 22.44 -0.54 -8.77
N SER A 198 21.70 -1.45 -9.40
CA SER A 198 22.22 -2.35 -10.44
C SER A 198 22.74 -1.62 -11.69
N LEU A 199 22.35 -0.34 -11.89
CA LEU A 199 22.91 0.51 -12.96
C LEU A 199 24.32 1.01 -12.63
N THR A 200 24.70 1.06 -11.35
CA THR A 200 25.93 1.72 -10.85
C THR A 200 27.03 0.75 -10.39
N GLY A 201 26.78 -0.56 -10.39
CA GLY A 201 27.77 -1.57 -10.02
C GLY A 201 27.14 -2.95 -9.82
N PRO A 202 27.97 -4.02 -9.70
CA PRO A 202 27.47 -5.35 -9.39
C PRO A 202 26.69 -5.32 -8.06
N ASP A 203 25.54 -6.00 -8.03
CA ASP A 203 24.71 -6.17 -6.82
C ASP A 203 25.61 -6.65 -5.67
N ARG A 204 25.99 -5.75 -4.75
CA ARG A 204 26.51 -6.17 -3.45
C ARG A 204 25.39 -6.99 -2.83
N LEU A 205 25.67 -8.27 -2.54
CA LEU A 205 24.83 -9.06 -1.65
C LEU A 205 24.60 -8.20 -0.41
N ASP A 206 23.35 -7.76 -0.17
CA ASP A 206 23.00 -6.97 1.00
C ASP A 206 23.66 -7.59 2.23
N GLU A 207 24.23 -6.77 3.13
CA GLU A 207 24.73 -7.26 4.42
C GLU A 207 23.65 -8.13 5.07
N ILE A 208 23.98 -9.40 5.25
CA ILE A 208 23.06 -10.38 5.81
C ILE A 208 22.89 -9.96 7.28
N PRO A 209 21.66 -9.74 7.75
CA PRO A 209 21.48 -9.31 9.12
C PRO A 209 21.92 -10.45 10.06
N ALA A 210 22.53 -10.12 11.19
CA ALA A 210 23.12 -11.08 12.12
C ALA A 210 22.18 -12.24 12.51
N TRP A 211 20.87 -12.00 12.62
CA TRP A 211 19.90 -13.06 12.92
C TRP A 211 19.75 -14.11 11.81
N ALA A 212 19.98 -13.74 10.55
CA ALA A 212 19.97 -14.64 9.41
C ALA A 212 21.31 -15.37 9.29
N GLU A 213 22.43 -14.71 9.59
CA GLU A 213 23.76 -15.34 9.67
C GLU A 213 23.83 -16.39 10.79
N LEU A 214 23.36 -16.05 12.00
CA LEU A 214 23.27 -17.00 13.11
C LEU A 214 22.46 -18.24 12.72
N LYS A 215 21.33 -18.03 12.02
CA LYS A 215 20.51 -19.15 11.55
C LYS A 215 21.16 -19.94 10.43
N ALA A 216 21.94 -19.28 9.56
CA ALA A 216 22.75 -19.95 8.55
C ALA A 216 23.77 -20.90 9.19
N LEU A 217 24.46 -20.44 10.25
CA LEU A 217 25.42 -21.25 11.01
C LEU A 217 24.74 -22.43 11.71
N GLU A 218 23.54 -22.25 12.27
CA GLU A 218 22.75 -23.35 12.85
C GLU A 218 22.34 -24.41 11.81
N LEU A 219 22.08 -24.01 10.57
CA LEU A 219 21.72 -24.92 9.47
C LEU A 219 22.93 -25.64 8.86
N GLY A 220 24.15 -25.18 9.16
CA GLY A 220 25.38 -25.70 8.58
C GLY A 220 26.60 -25.07 9.25
N PRO A 221 27.30 -25.79 10.15
CA PRO A 221 28.45 -25.24 10.89
C PRO A 221 29.66 -24.93 9.99
N GLU A 222 29.75 -25.54 8.80
CA GLU A 222 30.77 -25.20 7.79
C GLU A 222 30.50 -23.87 7.05
N GLY A 223 29.39 -23.18 7.39
CA GLY A 223 29.00 -21.91 6.81
C GLY A 223 28.00 -22.06 5.66
N ALA A 224 27.11 -21.08 5.50
CA ALA A 224 26.23 -21.04 4.34
C ALA A 224 27.01 -20.73 3.07
N ALA A 225 26.85 -21.55 2.04
CA ALA A 225 27.51 -21.34 0.77
C ALA A 225 27.01 -20.06 0.07
N VAL A 226 25.73 -19.75 0.23
CA VAL A 226 25.09 -18.56 -0.36
C VAL A 226 23.91 -18.12 0.49
N ALA A 227 23.75 -16.81 0.68
CA ALA A 227 22.53 -16.20 1.22
C ALA A 227 22.05 -15.07 0.30
N LEU A 228 20.76 -15.08 -0.06
CA LEU A 228 20.17 -14.10 -0.95
C LEU A 228 18.92 -13.48 -0.33
N PRO A 229 18.79 -12.14 -0.34
CA PRO A 229 17.55 -11.49 0.07
C PRO A 229 16.43 -11.86 -0.90
N CYS A 230 15.26 -12.16 -0.34
CA CYS A 230 14.06 -12.50 -1.11
C CYS A 230 12.80 -12.02 -0.38
N PHE A 231 11.67 -12.08 -1.08
CA PHE A 231 10.36 -11.79 -0.53
C PHE A 231 9.40 -12.95 -0.79
N ILE A 232 8.50 -13.20 0.16
CA ILE A 232 7.53 -14.28 0.06
C ILE A 232 6.38 -13.87 -0.86
N ARG A 233 6.19 -14.55 -2.00
CA ARG A 233 5.00 -14.35 -2.85
C ARG A 233 3.84 -15.22 -2.37
N ARG A 234 4.10 -16.51 -2.17
CA ARG A 234 3.13 -17.50 -1.70
C ARG A 234 3.85 -18.66 -1.04
N VAL A 235 3.97 -18.63 0.29
CA VAL A 235 4.53 -19.75 1.05
C VAL A 235 3.55 -20.19 2.14
N LYS A 236 3.23 -21.48 2.23
CA LYS A 236 2.25 -21.99 3.20
C LYS A 236 2.70 -21.70 4.64
N GLY A 237 1.87 -20.98 5.38
CA GLY A 237 2.10 -20.64 6.80
C GLY A 237 2.94 -19.38 7.02
N LEU A 238 3.38 -18.71 5.96
CA LEU A 238 4.11 -17.45 6.03
C LEU A 238 3.33 -16.31 5.34
N PRO A 239 3.41 -15.09 5.87
CA PRO A 239 2.71 -13.95 5.29
C PRO A 239 3.32 -13.51 3.95
N ARG A 240 2.45 -12.99 3.07
CA ARG A 240 2.85 -12.41 1.78
C ARG A 240 3.71 -11.16 1.97
N PHE A 241 4.62 -10.96 1.02
CA PHE A 241 5.57 -9.85 0.92
C PHE A 241 6.45 -9.65 2.16
N GLN A 242 6.57 -10.68 3.00
CA GLN A 242 7.54 -10.66 4.08
C GLN A 242 8.95 -10.83 3.50
N ARG A 243 9.86 -9.97 3.93
CA ARG A 243 11.30 -10.10 3.64
C ARG A 243 11.84 -11.36 4.30
N ALA A 244 12.60 -12.12 3.54
CA ALA A 244 13.23 -13.36 3.95
C ALA A 244 14.61 -13.49 3.29
N PHE A 245 15.36 -14.49 3.69
CA PHE A 245 16.65 -14.84 3.10
C PHE A 245 16.58 -16.29 2.64
N LEU A 246 17.05 -16.51 1.42
CA LEU A 246 17.21 -17.82 0.86
C LEU A 246 18.66 -18.25 1.08
N ILE A 247 18.85 -19.30 1.85
CA ILE A 247 20.17 -19.75 2.34
C ILE A 247 20.42 -21.16 1.81
N ARG A 248 21.58 -21.39 1.20
CA ARG A 248 21.99 -22.73 0.76
C ARG A 248 22.94 -23.34 1.79
N SER A 249 22.54 -24.47 2.37
CA SER A 249 23.36 -25.27 3.30
C SER A 249 23.27 -26.75 2.92
N GLN A 250 24.40 -27.46 2.89
CA GLN A 250 24.47 -28.90 2.61
C GLN A 250 23.69 -29.34 1.34
N GLY A 251 23.67 -28.50 0.31
CA GLY A 251 22.96 -28.77 -0.94
C GLY A 251 21.43 -28.54 -0.91
N GLN A 252 20.86 -28.14 0.23
CA GLN A 252 19.45 -27.80 0.38
C GLN A 252 19.24 -26.28 0.47
N TRP A 253 18.12 -25.81 -0.07
CA TRP A 253 17.67 -24.43 0.09
C TRP A 253 16.76 -24.30 1.31
N HIS A 254 17.10 -23.36 2.17
CA HIS A 254 16.32 -22.97 3.32
C HIS A 254 15.84 -21.53 3.18
N LEU A 255 14.53 -21.32 3.40
CA LEU A 255 13.95 -20.00 3.55
C LEU A 255 13.99 -19.60 5.02
N VAL A 256 14.71 -18.54 5.33
CA VAL A 256 14.81 -18.01 6.68
C VAL A 256 14.11 -16.66 6.75
N CYS A 257 13.17 -16.53 7.69
CA CYS A 257 12.44 -15.28 7.90
C CYS A 257 12.30 -14.99 9.39
N ARG A 258 12.20 -13.71 9.75
CA ARG A 258 11.99 -13.28 11.14
C ARG A 258 10.60 -12.72 11.30
N ARG A 259 9.85 -13.24 12.28
CA ARG A 259 8.50 -12.78 12.62
C ARG A 259 8.41 -12.52 14.12
N TRP A 260 8.07 -11.30 14.51
CA TRP A 260 7.91 -10.90 15.92
C TRP A 260 9.03 -11.48 16.80
N PHE A 261 10.27 -11.17 16.42
CA PHE A 261 11.52 -11.62 17.05
C PHE A 261 11.91 -13.10 16.87
N ARG A 262 11.00 -14.01 16.52
CA ARG A 262 11.34 -15.42 16.27
C ARG A 262 11.82 -15.64 14.83
N THR A 263 12.98 -16.28 14.69
CA THR A 263 13.50 -16.73 13.39
C THR A 263 12.90 -18.08 13.05
N ARG A 264 12.28 -18.20 11.89
CA ARG A 264 11.77 -19.45 11.33
C ARG A 264 12.60 -19.81 10.11
N SER A 265 13.02 -21.06 10.03
CA SER A 265 13.58 -21.66 8.82
C SER A 265 12.58 -22.66 8.23
N LEU A 266 12.53 -22.73 6.92
CA LEU A 266 11.73 -23.69 6.17
C LEU A 266 12.59 -24.31 5.08
N GLU A 267 12.68 -25.62 5.03
CA GLU A 267 13.36 -26.34 3.95
C GLU A 267 12.48 -26.37 2.69
N LEU A 268 13.08 -26.02 1.55
CA LEU A 268 12.43 -25.90 0.25
C LEU A 268 12.85 -26.97 -0.75
N GLY A 269 13.97 -27.66 -0.50
CA GLY A 269 14.55 -28.69 -1.36
C GLY A 269 15.85 -28.26 -2.03
N SER A 270 16.42 -29.16 -2.85
CA SER A 270 17.78 -29.00 -3.40
C SER A 270 17.86 -28.07 -4.61
N GLN A 271 16.78 -27.98 -5.39
CA GLN A 271 16.71 -27.14 -6.59
C GLN A 271 15.32 -26.50 -6.77
N PRO A 272 15.25 -25.32 -7.39
CA PRO A 272 13.98 -24.73 -7.79
C PRO A 272 13.32 -25.58 -8.89
N ALA A 273 11.99 -25.73 -8.82
CA ALA A 273 11.23 -26.40 -9.87
C ALA A 273 11.08 -25.51 -11.12
N ARG A 274 10.99 -24.19 -10.94
CA ARG A 274 10.92 -23.23 -12.05
C ARG A 274 11.33 -21.83 -11.62
N SER A 275 11.85 -21.05 -12.55
CA SER A 275 12.06 -19.61 -12.40
C SER A 275 11.39 -18.86 -13.55
N PHE A 276 10.89 -17.67 -13.25
CA PHE A 276 10.26 -16.78 -14.21
C PHE A 276 10.88 -15.39 -14.08
N PRO A 277 11.41 -14.80 -15.17
CA PRO A 277 11.95 -13.46 -15.11
C PRO A 277 10.83 -12.45 -14.85
N GLY A 278 11.11 -11.44 -14.02
CA GLY A 278 10.20 -10.31 -13.81
C GLY A 278 10.92 -8.97 -13.95
N LEU A 279 10.14 -7.89 -13.96
CA LEU A 279 10.67 -6.53 -14.18
C LEU A 279 11.59 -6.08 -13.02
N LEU A 280 11.07 -6.12 -11.79
CA LEU A 280 11.80 -5.78 -10.57
C LEU A 280 12.35 -7.01 -9.84
N TRP A 281 11.58 -8.10 -9.85
CA TRP A 281 11.87 -9.32 -9.11
C TRP A 281 11.61 -10.54 -9.99
N ASP A 282 12.50 -11.52 -9.98
CA ASP A 282 12.26 -12.82 -10.58
C ASP A 282 11.40 -13.66 -9.62
N THR A 283 10.49 -14.47 -10.18
CA THR A 283 9.70 -15.43 -9.38
C THR A 283 10.35 -16.79 -9.43
N VAL A 284 10.64 -17.38 -8.26
CA VAL A 284 11.19 -18.73 -8.14
C VAL A 284 10.17 -19.62 -7.42
N ALA A 285 9.95 -20.80 -7.97
CA ALA A 285 9.05 -21.81 -7.45
C ALA A 285 9.84 -23.01 -6.91
N PHE A 286 9.61 -23.34 -5.64
CA PHE A 286 10.05 -24.59 -5.04
C PHE A 286 8.85 -25.52 -4.84
N LEU A 287 9.05 -26.83 -4.89
CA LEU A 287 7.99 -27.80 -4.64
C LEU A 287 8.16 -28.39 -3.24
N ARG A 288 7.16 -28.20 -2.38
CA ARG A 288 7.14 -28.78 -1.04
C ARG A 288 5.85 -29.57 -0.85
N GLY A 289 5.97 -30.89 -0.68
CA GLY A 289 4.81 -31.79 -0.59
C GLY A 289 3.86 -31.65 -1.79
N GLY A 290 4.42 -31.52 -3.00
CA GLY A 290 3.66 -31.36 -4.25
C GLY A 290 3.02 -30.00 -4.48
N LYS A 291 3.16 -29.03 -3.55
CA LYS A 291 2.61 -27.68 -3.70
C LYS A 291 3.71 -26.66 -4.02
N PRO A 292 3.47 -25.73 -4.96
CA PRO A 292 4.44 -24.70 -5.30
C PRO A 292 4.49 -23.62 -4.21
N GLU A 293 5.69 -23.42 -3.66
CA GLU A 293 6.05 -22.32 -2.76
C GLU A 293 6.78 -21.25 -3.61
N LEU A 294 6.21 -20.06 -3.72
CA LEU A 294 6.65 -18.99 -4.61
C LEU A 294 7.39 -17.89 -3.85
N LEU A 295 8.56 -17.52 -4.35
CA LEU A 295 9.42 -16.47 -3.83
C LEU A 295 9.73 -15.44 -4.90
N LEU A 296 9.99 -14.21 -4.48
CA LEU A 296 10.50 -13.10 -5.29
C LEU A 296 11.97 -12.89 -4.94
N VAL A 297 12.86 -12.99 -5.92
CA VAL A 297 14.31 -12.90 -5.73
C VAL A 297 14.90 -11.84 -6.67
N GLY A 298 15.97 -11.19 -6.22
CA GLY A 298 16.71 -10.23 -7.04
C GLY A 298 17.48 -10.91 -8.17
N ARG A 299 18.04 -10.13 -9.09
CA ARG A 299 18.76 -10.64 -10.28
C ARG A 299 20.00 -11.47 -9.92
N ALA A 300 20.64 -11.19 -8.78
CA ALA A 300 21.75 -11.96 -8.23
C ALA A 300 21.46 -13.48 -8.14
N TRP A 301 20.19 -13.87 -7.99
CA TRP A 301 19.77 -15.28 -8.01
C TRP A 301 20.21 -16.03 -9.27
N ARG A 302 20.22 -15.38 -10.44
CA ARG A 302 20.58 -16.02 -11.71
C ARG A 302 22.05 -16.48 -11.73
N GLN A 303 22.94 -15.70 -11.13
CA GLN A 303 24.37 -16.03 -11.06
C GLN A 303 24.62 -17.26 -10.17
N VAL A 304 23.82 -17.41 -9.12
CA VAL A 304 23.94 -18.50 -8.14
C VAL A 304 23.44 -19.84 -8.69
N LEU A 305 22.46 -19.84 -9.61
CA LEU A 305 22.01 -21.05 -10.30
C LEU A 305 23.00 -21.56 -11.37
N ILE A 306 23.75 -20.66 -11.99
CA ILE A 306 24.72 -20.98 -13.08
C ILE A 306 26.07 -21.47 -12.53
N ALA A 307 26.23 -21.56 -11.20
CA ALA A 307 27.39 -22.20 -10.60
C ALA A 307 27.09 -23.66 -10.17
N PRO A 308 26.94 -24.64 -11.09
CA PRO A 308 27.02 -26.04 -10.73
C PRO A 308 28.50 -26.41 -10.62
N GLY A 309 29.09 -26.26 -9.44
CA GLY A 309 30.45 -26.74 -9.16
C GLY A 309 31.54 -25.89 -9.83
N GLY A 310 32.23 -25.10 -9.02
CA GLY A 310 33.38 -24.34 -9.47
C GLY A 310 34.11 -23.76 -8.29
N THR A 311 34.81 -24.62 -7.55
CA THR A 311 36.01 -24.19 -6.84
C THR A 311 36.89 -23.43 -7.82
N LYS A 312 37.20 -22.17 -7.54
CA LYS A 312 38.51 -21.59 -7.83
C LYS A 312 38.85 -20.59 -6.72
N THR A 313 39.71 -21.09 -5.82
CA THR A 313 40.82 -20.41 -5.13
C THR A 313 40.62 -18.99 -4.65
#